data_AF-A0A512D1U1-F1
#
_entry.id   AF-A0A512D1U1-F1
#
_cell.length_a   1.000
_cell.length_b   1.000
_cell.length_c   1.000
_cell.angle_alpha   90.00
_cell.angle_beta   90.00
_cell.angle_gamma   90.00
#
_symmetry.space_group_name_H-M   'P 1'
#
loop_
_entity.id
_entity.type
_entity.pdbx_description
1 polymer ?
#
loop_
_entity_poly.entity_id
_entity_poly.type
_entity_poly.pdbx_seq_one_letter_code
_entity_poly.pdbx_strand_id
1 'polypeptide(L)'
;MPSISEPVVDEVDLGTAPTRLEPGTTNAIGRMLGLLGDEWTLLILQRALRGTTRYGQFLDELAISNAVLTSRLATMEREGVLRRVVYQDRPVRAEYVLTPRGRGLWPVTIAIWDWERQWVPGHAQTLPAMRHALCGQDFAPDLTCRVCRGAVPSSTVHAEWGPSGSWERSVPDSATRRRSDARADRSSAGLFPETMSIFGNRWSSALIGASLRGLTRFGDFVDALGAPPALVADRLRAFCDIGVLEARGRRGPGRVGRAEYHLTAKGHAFYPVVAVAIDWAQHWYAAEEGPALVQQHVPCEAPLGVALACDQCSADLHGSDIEIVPRSARRGAR
;
A
#
# COMPACT_ATOMS: atom_id res chain seq x y z
N MET A 1 55.97 -8.39 -11.39
CA MET A 1 54.95 -7.77 -10.52
C MET A 1 53.60 -8.34 -10.90
N PRO A 2 53.02 -9.24 -10.10
CA PRO A 2 51.68 -9.74 -10.37
C PRO A 2 50.67 -8.64 -10.06
N SER A 3 49.75 -8.44 -11.00
CA SER A 3 48.61 -7.54 -10.90
C SER A 3 47.71 -7.99 -9.75
N ILE A 4 47.61 -7.13 -8.73
CA ILE A 4 46.63 -7.28 -7.66
C ILE A 4 45.27 -7.01 -8.30
N SER A 5 44.52 -8.09 -8.53
CA SER A 5 43.10 -8.01 -8.84
C SER A 5 42.42 -7.44 -7.60
N GLU A 6 41.93 -6.21 -7.68
CA GLU A 6 41.01 -5.66 -6.68
C GLU A 6 39.79 -6.60 -6.57
N PRO A 7 39.34 -6.94 -5.35
CA PRO A 7 38.13 -7.71 -5.20
C PRO A 7 36.96 -6.87 -5.72
N VAL A 8 36.23 -7.44 -6.68
CA VAL A 8 34.89 -6.99 -7.05
C VAL A 8 34.07 -7.00 -5.76
N VAL A 9 33.79 -5.81 -5.21
CA VAL A 9 32.83 -5.65 -4.13
C VAL A 9 31.51 -6.28 -4.59
N ASP A 10 31.06 -7.30 -3.86
CA ASP A 10 29.79 -7.99 -4.11
C ASP A 10 28.70 -6.95 -4.39
N GLU A 11 28.18 -7.00 -5.61
CA GLU A 11 27.00 -6.25 -6.03
C GLU A 11 25.84 -6.77 -5.16
N VAL A 12 25.62 -6.15 -4.00
CA VAL A 12 24.56 -6.52 -3.07
C VAL A 12 23.26 -6.57 -3.88
N ASP A 13 22.70 -7.76 -4.07
CA ASP A 13 21.50 -7.97 -4.88
C ASP A 13 20.29 -7.33 -4.17
N LEU A 14 20.14 -6.02 -4.40
CA LEU A 14 19.13 -5.18 -3.78
C LEU A 14 17.74 -5.79 -4.04
N GLY A 15 16.99 -6.02 -2.96
CA GLY A 15 15.64 -6.58 -3.03
C GLY A 15 15.56 -8.10 -2.90
N THR A 16 16.67 -8.80 -2.60
CA THR A 16 16.65 -10.23 -2.21
C THR A 16 16.70 -10.46 -0.70
N ALA A 17 17.26 -9.50 0.06
CA ALA A 17 17.29 -9.51 1.52
C ALA A 17 16.60 -8.27 2.12
N PRO A 18 16.16 -8.33 3.40
CA PRO A 18 15.68 -7.16 4.11
C PRO A 18 16.74 -6.06 4.22
N THR A 19 16.34 -4.80 4.03
CA THR A 19 17.19 -3.64 4.28
C THR A 19 17.21 -3.36 5.77
N ARG A 20 18.41 -3.25 6.36
CA ARG A 20 18.55 -2.82 7.76
C ARG A 20 18.28 -1.32 7.88
N LEU A 21 17.51 -0.94 8.89
CA LEU A 21 17.23 0.45 9.22
C LEU A 21 18.04 0.86 10.45
N GLU A 22 18.66 2.03 10.36
CA GLU A 22 19.41 2.63 11.47
C GLU A 22 18.47 2.99 12.63
N PRO A 23 18.89 2.76 13.89
CA PRO A 23 18.09 3.09 15.05
C PRO A 23 17.64 4.55 15.10
N GLY A 24 16.41 4.77 15.55
CA GLY A 24 15.81 6.12 15.66
C GLY A 24 15.47 6.82 14.34
N THR A 25 15.76 6.21 13.18
CA THR A 25 15.40 6.75 11.86
C THR A 25 14.00 6.30 11.41
N THR A 26 13.58 6.72 10.21
CA THR A 26 12.32 6.30 9.59
C THR A 26 12.12 4.80 9.66
N ASN A 27 11.02 4.35 10.27
CA ASN A 27 10.75 2.91 10.45
C ASN A 27 10.15 2.26 9.18
N ALA A 28 9.92 0.94 9.23
CA ALA A 28 9.39 0.16 8.11
C ALA A 28 8.10 0.76 7.51
N ILE A 29 7.17 1.20 8.37
CA ILE A 29 5.92 1.83 7.95
C ILE A 29 6.21 3.15 7.21
N GLY A 30 7.13 3.97 7.71
CA GLY A 30 7.49 5.22 7.03
C GLY A 30 8.12 5.01 5.66
N ARG A 31 8.96 3.99 5.49
CA ARG A 31 9.52 3.59 4.18
C ARG A 31 8.43 3.13 3.22
N MET A 32 7.54 2.28 3.70
CA MET A 32 6.37 1.81 2.94
C MET A 32 5.45 2.97 2.53
N LEU A 33 5.13 3.90 3.42
CA LEU A 33 4.30 5.07 3.11
C LEU A 33 4.97 5.99 2.08
N GLY A 34 6.30 6.16 2.17
CA GLY A 34 7.07 6.91 1.18
C GLY A 34 7.00 6.30 -0.22
N LEU A 35 6.96 4.97 -0.31
CA LEU A 35 6.89 4.23 -1.57
C LEU A 35 5.47 4.13 -2.12
N LEU A 36 4.53 3.61 -1.33
CA LEU A 36 3.15 3.31 -1.75
C LEU A 36 2.24 4.54 -1.76
N GLY A 37 2.65 5.62 -1.09
CA GLY A 37 1.91 6.87 -1.10
C GLY A 37 2.05 7.66 -2.40
N ASP A 38 2.80 7.18 -3.39
CA ASP A 38 2.95 7.78 -4.72
C ASP A 38 2.16 7.01 -5.78
N GLU A 39 1.24 7.68 -6.47
CA GLU A 39 0.34 7.06 -7.45
C GLU A 39 1.12 6.45 -8.61
N TRP A 40 2.12 7.17 -9.14
CA TRP A 40 2.93 6.68 -10.25
C TRP A 40 3.72 5.43 -9.87
N THR A 41 4.23 5.34 -8.64
CA THR A 41 4.85 4.12 -8.14
C THR A 41 3.87 2.94 -8.15
N LEU A 42 2.63 3.11 -7.68
CA LEU A 42 1.61 2.06 -7.72
C LEU A 42 1.25 1.65 -9.15
N LEU A 43 1.12 2.62 -10.06
CA LEU A 43 0.82 2.37 -11.48
C LEU A 43 1.96 1.63 -12.19
N ILE A 44 3.21 2.06 -12.00
CA ILE A 44 4.40 1.39 -12.54
C ILE A 44 4.49 -0.03 -11.98
N LEU A 45 4.31 -0.20 -10.67
CA LEU A 45 4.31 -1.51 -10.02
C LEU A 45 3.24 -2.43 -10.62
N GLN A 46 2.02 -1.94 -10.82
CA GLN A 46 0.94 -2.71 -11.44
C GLN A 46 1.32 -3.19 -12.85
N ARG A 47 1.93 -2.33 -13.68
CA ARG A 47 2.39 -2.73 -15.02
C ARG A 47 3.53 -3.74 -14.93
N ALA A 48 4.49 -3.53 -14.04
CA ALA A 48 5.61 -4.45 -13.83
C ALA A 48 5.16 -5.84 -13.38
N LEU A 49 4.17 -5.92 -12.48
CA LEU A 49 3.57 -7.19 -12.03
C LEU A 49 2.86 -7.94 -13.16
N ARG A 50 2.42 -7.23 -14.21
CA ARG A 50 1.83 -7.80 -15.43
C ARG A 50 2.86 -8.11 -16.52
N GLY A 51 4.14 -7.92 -16.25
CA GLY A 51 5.24 -8.26 -17.14
C GLY A 51 5.84 -7.11 -17.94
N THR A 52 5.41 -5.86 -17.73
CA THR A 52 6.02 -4.68 -18.37
C THR A 52 7.41 -4.44 -17.78
N THR A 53 8.46 -4.52 -18.60
CA THR A 53 9.85 -4.33 -18.14
C THR A 53 10.58 -3.20 -18.84
N ARG A 54 10.11 -2.76 -20.01
CA ARG A 54 10.84 -1.77 -20.83
C ARG A 54 10.34 -0.36 -20.60
N TYR A 55 11.28 0.59 -20.60
CA TYR A 55 10.98 2.02 -20.42
C TYR A 55 9.91 2.54 -21.42
N GLY A 56 10.04 2.17 -22.71
CA GLY A 56 9.06 2.55 -23.74
C GLY A 56 7.66 2.00 -23.47
N GLN A 57 7.55 0.75 -23.02
CA GLN A 57 6.25 0.14 -22.70
C GLN A 57 5.56 0.88 -21.54
N PHE A 58 6.32 1.27 -20.50
CA PHE A 58 5.75 2.08 -19.42
C PHE A 58 5.21 3.43 -19.90
N LEU A 59 5.92 4.10 -20.83
CA LEU A 59 5.42 5.35 -21.42
C LEU A 59 4.11 5.12 -22.19
N ASP A 60 4.08 4.09 -23.02
CA ASP A 60 2.93 3.75 -23.86
C ASP A 60 1.70 3.39 -23.03
N GLU A 61 1.88 2.73 -21.89
CA GLU A 61 0.79 2.20 -21.05
C GLU A 61 0.29 3.15 -19.94
N LEU A 62 1.06 4.17 -19.56
CA LEU A 62 0.78 5.00 -18.37
C LEU A 62 0.55 6.49 -18.67
N ALA A 63 0.66 6.95 -19.92
CA ALA A 63 0.56 8.38 -20.26
C ALA A 63 1.41 9.30 -19.34
N ILE A 64 2.52 8.75 -18.86
CA ILE A 64 3.42 9.37 -17.88
C ILE A 64 4.50 10.17 -18.59
N SER A 65 4.90 11.31 -18.04
CA SER A 65 6.02 12.07 -18.61
C SER A 65 7.36 11.34 -18.39
N ASN A 66 8.30 11.54 -19.32
CA ASN A 66 9.66 10.98 -19.23
C ASN A 66 10.38 11.33 -17.91
N ALA A 67 10.28 12.59 -17.48
CA ALA A 67 10.94 13.05 -16.26
C ALA A 67 10.37 12.33 -15.01
N VAL A 68 9.04 12.17 -14.95
CA VAL A 68 8.39 11.48 -13.82
C VAL A 68 8.72 9.99 -13.86
N LEU A 69 8.62 9.33 -15.01
CA LEU A 69 8.95 7.91 -15.15
C LEU A 69 10.40 7.62 -14.74
N THR A 70 11.35 8.41 -15.24
CA THR A 70 12.77 8.29 -14.89
C THR A 70 13.00 8.44 -13.39
N SER A 71 12.39 9.46 -12.76
CA SER A 71 12.49 9.68 -11.32
C SER A 71 11.92 8.50 -10.50
N ARG A 72 10.78 7.94 -10.93
CA ARG A 72 10.11 6.86 -10.21
C ARG A 72 10.82 5.52 -10.37
N LEU A 73 11.27 5.18 -11.57
CA LEU A 73 12.08 3.97 -11.80
C LEU A 73 13.37 4.01 -10.98
N ALA A 74 14.07 5.15 -10.95
CA ALA A 74 15.27 5.31 -10.12
C ALA A 74 14.98 5.16 -8.61
N THR A 75 13.81 5.61 -8.15
CA THR A 75 13.39 5.41 -6.75
C THR A 75 13.05 3.96 -6.46
N MET A 76 12.31 3.28 -7.33
CA MET A 76 11.99 1.86 -7.17
C MET A 76 13.25 0.98 -7.26
N GLU A 77 14.24 1.37 -8.05
CA GLU A 77 15.57 0.73 -8.09
C GLU A 77 16.31 0.89 -6.77
N ARG A 78 16.40 2.12 -6.24
CA ARG A 78 17.06 2.41 -4.95
C ARG A 78 16.38 1.70 -3.77
N GLU A 79 15.06 1.57 -3.81
CA GLU A 79 14.29 0.83 -2.80
C GLU A 79 14.34 -0.69 -3.00
N GLY A 80 15.03 -1.18 -4.04
CA GLY A 80 15.17 -2.59 -4.35
C GLY A 80 13.86 -3.25 -4.77
N VAL A 81 12.89 -2.49 -5.27
CA VAL A 81 11.61 -3.00 -5.82
C VAL A 81 11.81 -3.48 -7.26
N LEU A 82 12.63 -2.74 -8.01
CA LEU A 82 13.04 -3.08 -9.37
C LEU A 82 14.57 -3.21 -9.41
N ARG A 83 15.07 -4.01 -10.34
CA ARG A 83 16.49 -4.07 -10.70
C ARG A 83 16.62 -3.69 -12.17
N ARG A 84 17.57 -2.81 -12.48
CA ARG A 84 17.88 -2.40 -13.84
C ARG A 84 18.83 -3.42 -14.47
N VAL A 85 18.46 -3.95 -15.63
CA VAL A 85 19.24 -4.95 -16.38
C VAL A 85 19.57 -4.39 -17.75
N VAL A 86 20.84 -4.06 -17.99
CA VAL A 86 21.31 -3.63 -19.32
C VAL A 86 21.47 -4.87 -20.19
N TYR A 87 20.85 -4.86 -21.36
CA TYR A 87 20.94 -5.97 -22.33
C TYR A 87 21.61 -5.55 -23.65
N GLN A 88 21.90 -4.26 -23.80
CA GLN A 88 22.56 -3.71 -24.97
C GLN A 88 23.32 -2.45 -24.55
N ASP A 89 24.59 -2.31 -24.92
CA ASP A 89 25.42 -1.17 -24.50
C ASP A 89 25.44 -0.01 -25.50
N ARG A 90 25.08 -0.24 -26.77
CA ARG A 90 25.17 0.78 -27.84
C ARG A 90 23.99 0.71 -28.84
N PRO A 91 23.00 1.64 -28.76
CA PRO A 91 22.73 2.52 -27.62
C PRO A 91 22.38 1.71 -26.37
N VAL A 92 22.59 2.28 -25.18
CA VAL A 92 22.26 1.61 -23.91
C VAL A 92 20.76 1.30 -23.87
N ARG A 93 20.40 0.03 -23.73
CA ARG A 93 19.02 -0.40 -23.47
C ARG A 93 18.97 -1.23 -22.21
N ALA A 94 18.02 -0.89 -21.35
CA ALA A 94 17.81 -1.56 -20.08
C ALA A 94 16.35 -1.98 -19.92
N GLU A 95 16.15 -3.03 -19.16
CA GLU A 95 14.87 -3.45 -18.61
C GLU A 95 14.86 -3.21 -17.10
N TYR A 96 13.67 -3.00 -16.54
CA TYR A 96 13.43 -2.85 -15.12
C TYR A 96 12.61 -4.05 -14.65
N VAL A 97 13.27 -4.99 -13.99
CA VAL A 97 12.69 -6.28 -13.63
C VAL A 97 12.37 -6.29 -12.14
N LEU A 98 11.22 -6.83 -11.75
CA LEU A 98 10.86 -6.98 -10.34
C LEU A 98 11.86 -7.86 -9.60
N THR A 99 12.28 -7.40 -8.43
CA THR A 99 13.01 -8.19 -7.43
C THR A 99 12.03 -9.06 -6.63
N PRO A 100 12.50 -9.98 -5.78
CA PRO A 100 11.63 -10.63 -4.79
C PRO A 100 10.84 -9.64 -3.93
N ARG A 101 11.49 -8.55 -3.49
CA ARG A 101 10.83 -7.45 -2.78
C ARG A 101 9.71 -6.80 -3.57
N GLY A 102 9.93 -6.50 -4.84
CA GLY A 102 8.89 -5.93 -5.70
C GLY A 102 7.72 -6.89 -5.95
N ARG A 103 8.00 -8.18 -6.17
CA ARG A 103 6.96 -9.22 -6.29
C ARG A 103 6.12 -9.35 -5.01
N GLY A 104 6.74 -9.16 -3.85
CA GLY A 104 6.07 -9.17 -2.55
C GLY A 104 5.00 -8.09 -2.37
N LEU A 105 4.96 -7.05 -3.23
CA LEU A 105 3.91 -6.03 -3.20
C LEU A 105 2.63 -6.43 -3.94
N TRP A 106 2.62 -7.58 -4.61
CA TRP A 106 1.45 -8.05 -5.32
C TRP A 106 0.16 -8.11 -4.46
N PRO A 107 0.17 -8.60 -3.19
CA PRO A 107 -1.03 -8.61 -2.36
C PRO A 107 -1.60 -7.22 -2.13
N VAL A 108 -0.73 -6.20 -1.99
CA VAL A 108 -1.15 -4.80 -1.86
C VAL A 108 -1.94 -4.36 -3.09
N THR A 109 -1.43 -4.67 -4.28
CA THR A 109 -2.09 -4.24 -5.54
C THR A 109 -3.44 -4.92 -5.76
N ILE A 110 -3.59 -6.19 -5.37
CA ILE A 110 -4.85 -6.93 -5.49
C ILE A 110 -5.88 -6.45 -4.45
N ALA A 111 -5.45 -6.19 -3.22
CA ALA A 111 -6.32 -5.62 -2.18
C ALA A 111 -6.81 -4.21 -2.57
N ILE A 112 -5.94 -3.36 -3.14
CA ILE A 112 -6.32 -2.04 -3.66
C ILE A 112 -7.34 -2.21 -4.80
N TRP A 113 -7.06 -3.09 -5.76
CA TRP A 113 -7.92 -3.32 -6.90
C TRP A 113 -9.33 -3.74 -6.48
N ASP A 114 -9.42 -4.69 -5.56
CA ASP A 114 -10.70 -5.15 -5.04
C ASP A 114 -11.46 -4.05 -4.30
N TRP A 115 -10.78 -3.34 -3.39
CA TRP A 115 -11.42 -2.27 -2.62
C TRP A 115 -11.94 -1.14 -3.52
N GLU A 116 -11.12 -0.66 -4.46
CA GLU A 116 -11.53 0.36 -5.44
C GLU A 116 -12.72 -0.12 -6.26
N ARG A 117 -12.70 -1.36 -6.73
CA ARG A 117 -13.77 -1.94 -7.54
C ARG A 117 -15.09 -2.05 -6.78
N GLN A 118 -15.05 -2.44 -5.50
CA GLN A 118 -16.24 -2.68 -4.69
C GLN A 118 -16.83 -1.41 -4.08
N TRP A 119 -15.97 -0.49 -3.63
CA TRP A 119 -16.38 0.61 -2.73
C TRP A 119 -16.34 2.00 -3.35
N VAL A 120 -15.79 2.14 -4.56
CA VAL A 120 -15.69 3.42 -5.25
C VAL A 120 -16.70 3.49 -6.41
N PRO A 121 -17.65 4.44 -6.36
CA PRO A 121 -18.65 4.59 -7.42
C PRO A 121 -18.02 4.76 -8.80
N GLY A 122 -18.55 4.04 -9.79
CA GLY A 122 -18.06 4.09 -11.16
C GLY A 122 -16.88 3.15 -11.47
N HIS A 123 -16.12 2.69 -10.46
CA HIS A 123 -15.01 1.76 -10.70
C HIS A 123 -15.41 0.33 -10.99
N ALA A 124 -16.54 -0.14 -10.49
CA ALA A 124 -17.06 -1.45 -10.88
C ALA A 124 -17.19 -1.61 -12.41
N GLN A 125 -17.29 -0.50 -13.15
CA GLN A 125 -17.40 -0.46 -14.61
C GLN A 125 -16.03 -0.35 -15.33
N THR A 126 -14.98 0.13 -14.65
CA THR A 126 -13.64 0.38 -15.21
C THR A 126 -12.59 -0.67 -14.76
N LEU A 127 -12.74 -1.22 -13.55
CA LEU A 127 -11.89 -2.27 -12.99
C LEU A 127 -12.54 -3.64 -13.23
N PRO A 128 -12.04 -4.45 -14.19
CA PRO A 128 -12.56 -5.80 -14.43
C PRO A 128 -12.50 -6.71 -13.20
N ALA A 129 -13.36 -7.73 -13.22
CA ALA A 129 -13.34 -8.79 -12.22
C ALA A 129 -12.04 -9.61 -12.31
N MET A 130 -11.65 -10.18 -11.18
CA MET A 130 -10.52 -11.09 -11.08
C MET A 130 -11.06 -12.51 -11.02
N ARG A 131 -10.50 -13.41 -11.84
CA ARG A 131 -10.80 -14.83 -11.83
C ARG A 131 -9.63 -15.61 -11.27
N HIS A 132 -9.92 -16.52 -10.36
CA HIS A 132 -8.92 -17.40 -9.80
C HIS A 132 -8.76 -18.59 -10.74
N ALA A 133 -7.57 -18.76 -11.32
CA ALA A 133 -7.27 -19.78 -12.32
C ALA A 133 -7.48 -21.20 -11.77
N LEU A 134 -7.28 -21.39 -10.46
CA LEU A 134 -7.39 -22.69 -9.81
C LEU A 134 -8.84 -23.20 -9.69
N CYS A 135 -9.79 -22.33 -9.31
CA CYS A 135 -11.21 -22.71 -9.17
C CYS A 135 -12.10 -22.23 -10.33
N GLY A 136 -11.58 -21.38 -11.22
CA GLY A 136 -12.27 -20.84 -12.39
C GLY A 136 -13.35 -19.79 -12.08
N GLN A 137 -13.51 -19.37 -10.82
CA GLN A 137 -14.54 -18.42 -10.40
C GLN A 137 -14.01 -16.98 -10.33
N ASP A 138 -14.90 -16.02 -10.60
CA ASP A 138 -14.69 -14.63 -10.19
C ASP A 138 -14.62 -14.59 -8.66
N PHE A 139 -13.63 -13.90 -8.09
CA PHE A 139 -13.38 -13.92 -6.65
C PHE A 139 -13.12 -12.52 -6.08
N ALA A 140 -13.25 -12.40 -4.77
CA ALA A 140 -12.71 -11.31 -3.96
C ALA A 140 -11.64 -11.86 -2.99
N PRO A 141 -10.53 -11.13 -2.77
CA PRO A 141 -9.47 -11.56 -1.86
C PRO A 141 -9.89 -11.41 -0.39
N ASP A 142 -9.96 -12.53 0.34
CA ASP A 142 -10.14 -12.54 1.78
C ASP A 142 -8.80 -12.46 2.51
N LEU A 143 -8.68 -11.57 3.51
CA LEU A 143 -7.50 -11.51 4.37
C LEU A 143 -7.55 -12.63 5.41
N THR A 144 -6.56 -13.52 5.40
CA THR A 144 -6.49 -14.68 6.30
C THR A 144 -5.19 -14.68 7.11
N CYS A 145 -5.24 -15.34 8.27
CA CYS A 145 -4.06 -15.54 9.11
C CYS A 145 -3.22 -16.71 8.56
N ARG A 146 -1.92 -16.51 8.34
CA ARG A 146 -1.00 -17.58 7.89
C ARG A 146 -0.91 -18.77 8.85
N VAL A 147 -1.22 -18.57 10.13
CA VAL A 147 -1.12 -19.62 11.17
C VAL A 147 -2.37 -20.48 11.23
N CYS A 148 -3.54 -19.87 11.49
CA CYS A 148 -4.79 -20.63 11.67
C CYS A 148 -5.71 -20.64 10.45
N ARG A 149 -5.37 -19.89 9.39
CA ARG A 149 -6.20 -19.66 8.19
C ARG A 149 -7.56 -18.99 8.42
N GLY A 150 -7.84 -18.56 9.65
CA GLY A 150 -9.04 -17.79 9.98
C GLY A 150 -9.02 -16.40 9.35
N ALA A 151 -10.22 -15.84 9.12
CA ALA A 151 -10.40 -14.48 8.62
C ALA A 151 -9.84 -13.42 9.59
N VAL A 152 -9.27 -12.35 9.04
CA VAL A 152 -8.62 -11.28 9.80
C VAL A 152 -9.30 -9.93 9.52
N PRO A 153 -10.55 -9.71 9.94
CA PRO A 153 -11.10 -8.35 9.97
C PRO A 153 -10.30 -7.48 10.95
N SER A 154 -10.35 -6.15 10.79
CA SER A 154 -9.59 -5.23 11.66
C SER A 154 -9.93 -5.39 13.15
N SER A 155 -11.13 -5.89 13.48
CA SER A 155 -11.60 -6.11 14.85
C SER A 155 -11.03 -7.35 15.54
N THR A 156 -10.40 -8.28 14.80
CA THR A 156 -9.78 -9.50 15.38
C THR A 156 -8.27 -9.39 15.53
N VAL A 157 -7.73 -8.17 15.38
CA VAL A 157 -6.30 -7.91 15.50
C VAL A 157 -6.05 -6.97 16.67
N HIS A 158 -5.21 -7.43 17.59
CA HIS A 158 -4.62 -6.58 18.59
C HIS A 158 -3.28 -6.06 18.06
N ALA A 159 -3.09 -4.74 18.06
CA ALA A 159 -1.91 -4.11 17.49
C ALA A 159 -1.38 -3.00 18.41
N GLU A 160 -0.12 -3.12 18.79
CA GLU A 160 0.61 -2.13 19.58
C GLU A 160 1.86 -1.67 18.84
N TRP A 161 2.38 -0.51 19.24
CA TRP A 161 3.69 -0.08 18.76
C TRP A 161 4.76 -1.06 19.23
N GLY A 162 5.58 -1.52 18.30
CA GLY A 162 6.80 -2.24 18.62
C GLY A 162 7.94 -1.28 18.98
N PRO A 163 9.16 -1.79 19.25
CA PRO A 163 10.28 -0.97 19.70
C PRO A 163 10.71 0.12 18.71
N SER A 164 10.51 -0.09 17.39
CA SER A 164 10.76 0.95 16.38
C SER A 164 9.51 1.76 15.99
N GLY A 165 8.38 1.46 16.63
CA GLY A 165 7.07 2.01 16.35
C GLY A 165 6.85 3.38 16.99
N SER A 166 6.61 4.39 16.15
CA SER A 166 6.07 5.67 16.58
C SER A 166 5.47 6.39 15.37
N TRP A 167 4.56 7.32 15.62
CA TRP A 167 4.00 8.12 14.53
C TRP A 167 5.06 9.03 13.90
N GLU A 168 5.96 9.59 14.70
CA GLU A 168 7.05 10.46 14.24
C GLU A 168 8.00 9.71 13.31
N ARG A 169 8.30 8.45 13.60
CA ARG A 169 9.16 7.60 12.75
C ARG A 169 8.45 7.07 11.50
N SER A 170 7.13 6.90 11.55
CA SER A 170 6.33 6.52 10.39
C SER A 170 5.99 7.71 9.48
N VAL A 171 6.02 8.92 10.02
CA VAL A 171 5.62 10.17 9.35
C VAL A 171 6.62 11.31 9.66
N PRO A 172 7.91 11.20 9.30
CA PRO A 172 8.94 12.13 9.75
C PRO A 172 8.78 13.55 9.19
N ASP A 173 9.14 14.58 9.98
CA ASP A 173 9.02 16.01 9.63
C ASP A 173 9.77 16.43 8.35
N SER A 174 10.84 15.71 7.97
CA SER A 174 11.57 15.98 6.73
C SER A 174 10.76 15.63 5.47
N ALA A 175 9.76 14.74 5.58
CA ALA A 175 8.86 14.40 4.47
C ALA A 175 7.83 15.51 4.15
N THR A 176 7.80 16.61 4.93
CA THR A 176 6.88 17.74 4.72
C THR A 176 7.41 18.77 3.72
N ARG A 177 8.72 18.79 3.46
CA ARG A 177 9.37 19.93 2.78
C ARG A 177 9.39 19.85 1.25
N ARG A 178 8.90 18.76 0.64
CA ARG A 178 9.01 18.55 -0.83
C ARG A 178 7.81 17.85 -1.49
N ARG A 179 6.57 18.16 -1.05
CA ARG A 179 5.36 17.65 -1.71
C ARG A 179 4.41 18.73 -2.22
N SER A 180 4.96 19.89 -2.56
CA SER A 180 4.25 20.98 -3.22
C SER A 180 4.64 21.19 -4.70
N ASP A 181 5.57 20.41 -5.25
CA ASP A 181 5.91 20.43 -6.69
C ASP A 181 5.25 19.28 -7.45
N ALA A 182 3.93 19.25 -7.36
CA ALA A 182 3.08 18.80 -8.44
C ALA A 182 1.70 19.38 -8.14
N ARG A 183 1.36 20.50 -8.78
CA ARG A 183 0.00 20.62 -9.28
C ARG A 183 -0.20 19.43 -10.22
N ALA A 184 -0.53 18.28 -9.63
CA ALA A 184 -1.01 17.13 -10.36
C ALA A 184 -2.24 17.64 -11.08
N ASP A 185 -2.09 17.69 -12.40
CA ASP A 185 -3.16 17.92 -13.33
C ASP A 185 -4.37 17.08 -12.88
N ARG A 186 -5.47 17.74 -12.51
CA ARG A 186 -6.71 17.10 -12.03
C ARG A 186 -7.47 16.42 -13.19
N SER A 187 -6.76 15.86 -14.17
CA SER A 187 -7.33 15.42 -15.45
C SER A 187 -7.30 13.90 -15.68
N SER A 188 -6.72 13.11 -14.76
CA SER A 188 -6.86 11.65 -14.78
C SER A 188 -7.60 11.21 -13.53
N ALA A 189 -8.86 10.79 -13.68
CA ALA A 189 -9.42 9.82 -12.74
C ALA A 189 -8.53 8.57 -12.83
N GLY A 190 -7.53 8.47 -11.95
CA GLY A 190 -6.55 7.40 -11.95
C GLY A 190 -7.21 6.03 -11.76
N LEU A 191 -6.42 4.97 -11.83
CA LEU A 191 -6.92 3.64 -11.46
C LEU A 191 -7.27 3.52 -9.95
N PHE A 192 -6.75 4.43 -9.11
CA PHE A 192 -6.78 4.34 -7.64
C PHE A 192 -7.11 5.66 -6.90
N PRO A 193 -8.08 6.48 -7.32
CA PRO A 193 -8.30 7.84 -6.82
C PRO A 193 -8.65 7.92 -5.33
N GLU A 194 -9.44 7.00 -4.79
CA GLU A 194 -9.78 7.04 -3.36
C GLU A 194 -8.70 6.38 -2.50
N THR A 195 -8.01 5.37 -3.02
CA THR A 195 -6.78 4.84 -2.42
C THR A 195 -5.75 5.96 -2.29
N MET A 196 -5.60 6.82 -3.30
CA MET A 196 -4.74 8.00 -3.22
C MET A 196 -5.28 9.07 -2.26
N SER A 197 -6.56 9.10 -1.97
CA SER A 197 -7.09 9.96 -0.90
C SER A 197 -6.69 9.45 0.50
N ILE A 198 -6.51 8.13 0.64
CA ILE A 198 -6.11 7.45 1.89
C ILE A 198 -4.59 7.31 2.05
N PHE A 199 -3.84 6.87 1.03
CA PHE A 199 -2.38 6.69 1.03
C PHE A 199 -1.60 7.88 0.44
N GLY A 200 -2.23 8.71 -0.39
CA GLY A 200 -1.57 9.78 -1.15
C GLY A 200 -1.12 10.98 -0.32
N ASN A 201 -1.36 10.95 0.98
CA ASN A 201 -0.72 11.84 1.93
C ASN A 201 -0.40 11.04 3.19
N ARG A 202 0.83 11.19 3.67
CA ARG A 202 1.34 10.56 4.90
C ARG A 202 0.39 10.74 6.10
N TRP A 203 -0.28 11.89 6.20
CA TRP A 203 -1.23 12.15 7.29
C TRP A 203 -2.58 11.47 7.10
N SER A 204 -3.03 11.30 5.85
CA SER A 204 -4.19 10.44 5.56
C SER A 204 -3.88 9.00 5.99
N SER A 205 -2.68 8.50 5.68
CA SER A 205 -2.24 7.15 6.05
C SER A 205 -2.13 6.97 7.56
N ALA A 206 -1.61 7.99 8.26
CA ALA A 206 -1.53 7.98 9.71
C ALA A 206 -2.93 7.99 10.35
N LEU A 207 -3.84 8.79 9.79
CA LEU A 207 -5.20 8.91 10.29
C LEU A 207 -5.99 7.61 10.10
N ILE A 208 -5.90 6.96 8.93
CA ILE A 208 -6.56 5.67 8.71
C ILE A 208 -5.98 4.60 9.64
N GLY A 209 -4.65 4.56 9.83
CA GLY A 209 -4.01 3.64 10.76
C GLY A 209 -4.42 3.88 12.22
N ALA A 210 -4.55 5.15 12.63
CA ALA A 210 -5.10 5.50 13.95
C ALA A 210 -6.57 5.06 14.10
N SER A 211 -7.39 5.29 13.07
CA SER A 211 -8.82 4.92 13.08
C SER A 211 -9.02 3.41 13.16
N LEU A 212 -8.22 2.63 12.42
CA LEU A 212 -8.25 1.16 12.44
C LEU A 212 -7.84 0.57 13.79
N ARG A 213 -7.10 1.33 14.61
CA ARG A 213 -6.76 0.97 15.99
C ARG A 213 -7.75 1.53 17.02
N GLY A 214 -8.87 2.12 16.57
CA GLY A 214 -9.97 2.54 17.42
C GLY A 214 -9.94 3.99 17.90
N LEU A 215 -9.02 4.83 17.42
CA LEU A 215 -9.10 6.28 17.70
C LEU A 215 -10.33 6.87 17.00
N THR A 216 -11.16 7.57 17.77
CA THR A 216 -12.42 8.13 17.27
C THR A 216 -12.57 9.63 17.58
N ARG A 217 -11.85 10.17 18.56
CA ARG A 217 -12.01 11.56 18.99
C ARG A 217 -10.97 12.45 18.34
N PHE A 218 -11.39 13.67 17.98
CA PHE A 218 -10.51 14.65 17.34
C PHE A 218 -9.23 14.94 18.15
N GLY A 219 -9.36 15.12 19.47
CA GLY A 219 -8.21 15.38 20.37
C GLY A 219 -7.21 14.25 20.33
N ASP A 220 -7.68 13.01 20.47
CA ASP A 220 -6.85 11.81 20.44
C ASP A 220 -6.07 11.68 19.12
N PHE A 221 -6.65 12.07 17.98
CA PHE A 221 -5.93 12.11 16.70
C PHE A 221 -4.82 13.17 16.70
N VAL A 222 -5.09 14.38 17.18
CA VAL A 222 -4.08 15.47 17.24
C VAL A 222 -2.92 15.04 18.14
N ASP A 223 -3.24 14.52 19.33
CA ASP A 223 -2.26 14.13 20.34
C ASP A 223 -1.43 12.94 19.86
N ALA A 224 -2.07 11.90 19.33
CA ALA A 224 -1.36 10.72 18.86
C ALA A 224 -0.48 11.01 17.65
N LEU A 225 -0.97 11.79 16.67
CA LEU A 225 -0.24 12.00 15.42
C LEU A 225 0.82 13.12 15.52
N GLY A 226 0.78 13.95 16.57
CA GLY A 226 1.61 15.16 16.65
C GLY A 226 1.34 16.14 15.50
N ALA A 227 0.16 16.07 14.87
CA ALA A 227 -0.17 16.77 13.64
C ALA A 227 -0.88 18.12 13.93
N PRO A 228 -0.70 19.16 13.08
CA PRO A 228 -1.44 20.40 13.23
C PRO A 228 -2.96 20.17 13.21
N PRO A 229 -3.75 20.72 14.17
CA PRO A 229 -5.19 20.46 14.28
C PRO A 229 -5.98 20.76 13.00
N ALA A 230 -5.62 21.82 12.29
CA ALA A 230 -6.24 22.17 11.00
C ALA A 230 -6.05 21.08 9.94
N LEU A 231 -4.89 20.42 9.92
CA LEU A 231 -4.60 19.34 8.99
C LEU A 231 -5.41 18.09 9.35
N VAL A 232 -5.47 17.73 10.63
CA VAL A 232 -6.30 16.60 11.10
C VAL A 232 -7.77 16.84 10.75
N ALA A 233 -8.29 18.05 10.99
CA ALA A 233 -9.66 18.41 10.67
C ALA A 233 -9.98 18.30 9.17
N ASP A 234 -9.05 18.76 8.32
CA ASP A 234 -9.16 18.67 6.86
C ASP A 234 -9.17 17.21 6.38
N ARG A 235 -8.27 16.37 6.92
CA ARG A 235 -8.21 14.95 6.56
C ARG A 235 -9.42 14.15 7.05
N LEU A 236 -9.92 14.41 8.26
CA LEU A 236 -11.15 13.80 8.77
C LEU A 236 -12.35 14.15 7.87
N ARG A 237 -12.44 15.41 7.45
CA ARG A 237 -13.48 15.84 6.51
C ARG A 237 -13.37 15.11 5.17
N ALA A 238 -12.16 15.04 4.61
CA ALA A 238 -11.93 14.32 3.35
C ALA A 238 -12.34 12.84 3.45
N PHE A 239 -12.07 12.17 4.58
CA PHE A 239 -12.50 10.79 4.81
C PHE A 239 -14.02 10.66 4.99
N CYS A 240 -14.68 11.65 5.57
CA CYS A 240 -16.14 11.71 5.61
C CYS A 240 -16.74 11.93 4.22
N ASP A 241 -16.14 12.80 3.41
CA ASP A 241 -16.63 13.12 2.07
C ASP A 241 -16.62 11.89 1.14
N ILE A 242 -15.62 11.00 1.28
CA ILE A 242 -15.54 9.74 0.53
C ILE A 242 -16.24 8.55 1.24
N GLY A 243 -16.83 8.79 2.41
CA GLY A 243 -17.58 7.79 3.18
C GLY A 243 -16.73 6.73 3.88
N VAL A 244 -15.43 6.96 4.07
CA VAL A 244 -14.53 6.09 4.85
C VAL A 244 -14.77 6.25 6.36
N LEU A 245 -15.05 7.48 6.80
CA LEU A 245 -15.44 7.82 8.16
C LEU A 245 -16.84 8.42 8.21
N GLU A 246 -17.53 8.23 9.33
CA GLU A 246 -18.77 8.91 9.66
C GLU A 246 -18.58 9.76 10.91
N ALA A 247 -18.96 11.04 10.85
CA ALA A 247 -18.97 11.91 12.02
C ALA A 247 -20.26 11.72 12.83
N ARG A 248 -20.13 11.19 14.04
CA ARG A 248 -21.22 10.99 15.02
C ARG A 248 -21.21 12.08 16.08
N GLY A 249 -22.38 12.38 16.66
CA GLY A 249 -22.48 13.24 17.84
C GLY A 249 -22.84 14.71 17.59
N ARG A 250 -23.36 15.08 16.42
CA ARG A 250 -23.94 16.43 16.23
C ARG A 250 -25.46 16.41 16.44
N ARG A 251 -25.95 16.67 17.66
CA ARG A 251 -27.37 17.03 17.89
C ARG A 251 -27.59 18.09 18.97
N GLY A 252 -28.24 19.17 18.56
CA GLY A 252 -29.02 20.10 19.40
C GLY A 252 -28.56 21.57 19.37
N PRO A 253 -29.43 22.56 19.09
CA PRO A 253 -29.12 23.96 19.35
C PRO A 253 -28.89 24.11 20.87
N GLY A 254 -27.67 24.49 21.26
CA GLY A 254 -27.30 24.71 22.66
C GLY A 254 -26.47 23.60 23.35
N ARG A 255 -26.21 22.45 22.71
CA ARG A 255 -25.17 21.49 23.18
C ARG A 255 -24.28 21.07 22.02
N VAL A 256 -23.07 21.63 21.97
CA VAL A 256 -22.02 21.17 21.07
C VAL A 256 -21.37 19.93 21.69
N GLY A 257 -21.94 18.74 21.41
CA GLY A 257 -21.17 17.51 21.58
C GLY A 257 -19.94 17.56 20.67
N ARG A 258 -18.76 17.17 21.19
CA ARG A 258 -17.57 17.01 20.34
C ARG A 258 -17.85 15.85 19.37
N ALA A 259 -17.65 16.08 18.08
CA ALA A 259 -17.86 15.05 17.07
C ALA A 259 -16.86 13.90 17.27
N GLU A 260 -17.35 12.68 17.16
CA GLU A 260 -16.54 11.46 17.07
C GLU A 260 -16.56 10.95 15.63
N TYR A 261 -15.47 10.35 15.17
CA TYR A 261 -15.27 9.89 13.81
C TYR A 261 -15.10 8.38 13.83
N HIS A 262 -16.05 7.67 13.23
CA HIS A 262 -16.11 6.21 13.27
C HIS A 262 -15.90 5.64 11.87
N LEU A 263 -15.16 4.53 11.75
CA LEU A 263 -15.04 3.82 10.48
C LEU A 263 -16.40 3.32 10.02
N THR A 264 -16.70 3.54 8.74
CA THR A 264 -17.84 2.91 8.07
C THR A 264 -17.48 1.50 7.61
N ALA A 265 -18.43 0.78 7.03
CA ALA A 265 -18.15 -0.48 6.36
C ALA A 265 -17.06 -0.33 5.27
N LYS A 266 -17.09 0.78 4.51
CA LYS A 266 -16.08 1.12 3.50
C LYS A 266 -14.69 1.32 4.11
N GLY A 267 -14.62 2.01 5.25
CA GLY A 267 -13.37 2.21 5.97
C GLY A 267 -12.78 0.91 6.52
N HIS A 268 -13.61 0.04 7.10
CA HIS A 268 -13.18 -1.29 7.55
C HIS A 268 -12.73 -2.19 6.39
N ALA A 269 -13.41 -2.12 5.24
CA ALA A 269 -13.04 -2.89 4.06
C ALA A 269 -11.69 -2.50 3.46
N PHE A 270 -11.11 -1.35 3.84
CA PHE A 270 -9.76 -0.96 3.43
C PHE A 270 -8.66 -1.65 4.24
N TYR A 271 -9.00 -2.31 5.36
CA TYR A 271 -8.04 -2.94 6.25
C TYR A 271 -7.10 -3.95 5.57
N PRO A 272 -7.55 -4.82 4.63
CA PRO A 272 -6.67 -5.73 3.92
C PRO A 272 -5.49 -5.03 3.23
N VAL A 273 -5.71 -3.86 2.63
CA VAL A 273 -4.65 -3.06 2.01
C VAL A 273 -3.60 -2.65 3.04
N VAL A 274 -4.04 -2.15 4.19
CA VAL A 274 -3.15 -1.71 5.27
C VAL A 274 -2.39 -2.89 5.86
N ALA A 275 -3.06 -4.02 6.11
CA ALA A 275 -2.46 -5.19 6.74
C ALA A 275 -1.37 -5.82 5.86
N VAL A 276 -1.63 -6.05 4.57
CA VAL A 276 -0.63 -6.64 3.66
C VAL A 276 0.52 -5.68 3.35
N ALA A 277 0.26 -4.36 3.35
CA ALA A 277 1.31 -3.36 3.18
C ALA A 277 2.25 -3.33 4.40
N ILE A 278 1.71 -3.40 5.62
CA ILE A 278 2.50 -3.48 6.86
C ILE A 278 3.30 -4.79 6.91
N ASP A 279 2.68 -5.94 6.63
CA ASP A 279 3.37 -7.25 6.59
C ASP A 279 4.55 -7.22 5.61
N TRP A 280 4.33 -6.69 4.39
CA TRP A 280 5.40 -6.50 3.42
C TRP A 280 6.50 -5.57 3.94
N ALA A 281 6.13 -4.44 4.54
CA ALA A 281 7.07 -3.44 5.03
C ALA A 281 7.97 -4.00 6.12
N GLN A 282 7.39 -4.67 7.12
CA GLN A 282 8.14 -5.24 8.24
C GLN A 282 8.99 -6.44 7.83
N HIS A 283 8.59 -7.16 6.77
CA HIS A 283 9.42 -8.21 6.20
C HIS A 283 10.66 -7.65 5.50
N TRP A 284 10.52 -6.56 4.72
CA TRP A 284 11.60 -6.04 3.88
C TRP A 284 12.44 -4.93 4.49
N TYR A 285 11.96 -4.27 5.55
CA TYR A 285 12.68 -3.25 6.28
C TYR A 285 12.83 -3.65 7.75
N ALA A 286 14.01 -4.13 8.11
CA ALA A 286 14.31 -4.63 9.45
C ALA A 286 15.03 -3.54 10.25
N ALA A 287 14.36 -2.96 11.25
CA ALA A 287 15.01 -2.10 12.22
C ALA A 287 15.71 -2.96 13.29
N GLU A 288 16.90 -2.55 13.73
CA GLU A 288 17.67 -3.31 14.73
C GLU A 288 16.94 -3.40 16.07
N GLU A 289 16.15 -2.38 16.42
CA GLU A 289 15.39 -2.33 17.67
C GLU A 289 14.23 -3.35 17.68
N GLY A 290 13.76 -3.79 16.51
CA GLY A 290 12.58 -4.65 16.35
C GLY A 290 11.49 -4.03 15.46
N PRO A 291 10.31 -4.68 15.35
CA PRO A 291 9.27 -4.27 14.42
C PRO A 291 8.65 -2.92 14.79
N ALA A 292 8.04 -2.26 13.81
CA ALA A 292 7.32 -1.01 14.03
C ALA A 292 5.98 -1.28 14.73
N LEU A 293 5.30 -2.38 14.40
CA LEU A 293 4.07 -2.83 15.01
C LEU A 293 4.21 -4.29 15.43
N VAL A 294 3.77 -4.58 16.66
CA VAL A 294 3.55 -5.93 17.14
C VAL A 294 2.06 -6.20 17.00
N GLN A 295 1.72 -7.19 16.18
CA GLN A 295 0.33 -7.54 15.88
C GLN A 295 0.08 -8.99 16.24
N GLN A 296 -1.07 -9.25 16.86
CA GLN A 296 -1.51 -10.58 17.25
C GLN A 296 -2.91 -10.82 16.68
N HIS A 297 -3.11 -12.01 16.11
CA HIS A 297 -4.44 -12.45 15.70
C HIS A 297 -5.17 -12.99 16.93
N VAL A 298 -6.17 -12.24 17.42
CA VAL A 298 -6.85 -12.52 18.71
C VAL A 298 -7.41 -13.95 18.79
N PRO A 299 -8.11 -14.48 17.76
CA PRO A 299 -8.70 -15.82 17.82
C PRO A 299 -7.70 -16.97 17.98
N CYS A 300 -6.46 -16.83 17.47
CA CYS A 300 -5.45 -17.91 17.55
C CYS A 300 -4.22 -17.55 18.38
N GLU A 301 -4.20 -16.35 18.96
CA GLU A 301 -3.15 -15.81 19.82
C GLU A 301 -1.73 -15.79 19.22
N ALA A 302 -1.58 -16.09 17.93
CA ALA A 302 -0.30 -16.10 17.27
C ALA A 302 0.09 -14.70 16.77
N PRO A 303 1.40 -14.41 16.65
CA PRO A 303 1.86 -13.25 15.89
C PRO A 303 1.21 -13.23 14.51
N LEU A 304 0.68 -12.06 14.13
CA LEU A 304 -0.08 -11.94 12.89
C LEU A 304 0.87 -12.00 11.69
N GLY A 305 0.72 -13.05 10.88
CA GLY A 305 1.14 -13.06 9.48
C GLY A 305 -0.09 -13.14 8.60
N VAL A 306 -0.12 -12.38 7.51
CA VAL A 306 -1.31 -12.27 6.64
C VAL A 306 -1.12 -12.90 5.27
N ALA A 307 -2.15 -13.57 4.76
CA ALA A 307 -2.23 -14.02 3.38
C ALA A 307 -3.54 -13.53 2.77
N LEU A 308 -3.63 -13.58 1.43
CA LEU A 308 -4.89 -13.42 0.73
C LEU A 308 -5.35 -14.80 0.29
N ALA A 309 -6.62 -15.12 0.51
CA ALA A 309 -7.26 -16.35 0.06
C ALA A 309 -8.45 -16.04 -0.85
N CYS A 310 -8.81 -17.00 -1.70
CA CYS A 310 -9.98 -16.91 -2.56
C CYS A 310 -11.26 -17.09 -1.71
N ASP A 311 -12.20 -16.15 -1.78
CA ASP A 311 -13.51 -16.26 -1.12
C ASP A 311 -14.38 -17.44 -1.64
N GLN A 312 -14.07 -17.95 -2.84
CA GLN A 312 -14.82 -19.06 -3.45
C GLN A 312 -14.32 -20.45 -3.06
N CYS A 313 -13.01 -20.64 -2.92
CA CYS A 313 -12.41 -21.97 -2.67
C CYS A 313 -11.43 -22.01 -1.49
N SER A 314 -11.23 -20.89 -0.80
CA SER A 314 -10.36 -20.72 0.37
C SER A 314 -8.88 -21.07 0.17
N ALA A 315 -8.43 -21.26 -1.07
CA ALA A 315 -7.03 -21.47 -1.39
C ALA A 315 -6.26 -20.16 -1.35
N ASP A 316 -4.98 -20.23 -0.99
CA ASP A 316 -4.08 -19.07 -0.99
C ASP A 316 -3.97 -18.51 -2.41
N LEU A 317 -4.06 -17.18 -2.52
CA LEU A 317 -3.94 -16.50 -3.80
C LEU A 317 -2.47 -16.18 -4.07
N HIS A 318 -2.01 -16.55 -5.26
CA HIS A 318 -0.71 -16.17 -5.80
C HIS A 318 -0.86 -15.41 -7.12
N GLY A 319 0.11 -14.56 -7.43
CA GLY A 319 0.05 -13.72 -8.64
C GLY A 319 0.01 -14.48 -9.96
N SER A 320 0.56 -15.68 -9.99
CA SER A 320 0.48 -16.59 -11.15
C SER A 320 -0.93 -17.11 -11.41
N ASP A 321 -1.79 -17.10 -10.40
CA ASP A 321 -3.06 -17.82 -10.41
C ASP A 321 -4.27 -16.86 -10.53
N ILE A 322 -4.02 -15.58 -10.83
CA ILE A 322 -5.07 -14.58 -11.08
C ILE A 322 -5.09 -14.21 -12.56
N GLU A 323 -6.28 -14.28 -13.14
CA GLU A 323 -6.58 -13.73 -14.44
C GLU A 323 -7.49 -12.50 -14.32
N ILE A 324 -7.15 -11.42 -15.00
CA ILE A 324 -8.04 -10.26 -15.13
C ILE A 324 -9.01 -10.53 -16.27
N VAL A 325 -10.30 -10.76 -15.96
CA VAL A 325 -11.30 -11.16 -16.96
C VAL A 325 -11.73 -9.95 -17.80
N PRO A 326 -11.44 -9.92 -19.12
CA PRO A 326 -11.92 -8.85 -19.98
C PRO A 326 -13.45 -8.91 -20.12
N ARG A 327 -14.11 -7.74 -20.19
CA ARG A 327 -15.57 -7.59 -20.20
C ARG A 327 -16.31 -8.45 -21.25
N SER A 328 -15.67 -8.88 -22.33
CA SER A 328 -16.33 -9.63 -23.43
C SER A 328 -16.76 -11.06 -23.07
N ALA A 329 -16.40 -11.58 -21.88
CA ALA A 329 -16.77 -12.94 -21.47
C ALA A 329 -18.15 -13.05 -20.78
N ARG A 330 -18.83 -11.93 -20.43
CA ARG A 330 -20.20 -11.98 -19.89
C ARG A 330 -21.24 -12.07 -21.01
N ARG A 331 -21.27 -13.18 -21.74
CA ARG A 331 -22.46 -13.57 -22.53
C ARG A 331 -23.41 -14.34 -21.61
N GLY A 332 -24.48 -13.64 -21.21
CA GLY A 332 -25.81 -14.16 -20.89
C GLY A 332 -25.93 -15.37 -19.97
N ALA A 333 -26.23 -15.12 -18.70
CA ALA A 333 -27.17 -15.94 -17.96
C ALA A 333 -28.45 -15.10 -17.82
N ARG A 334 -29.51 -15.57 -18.49
CA ARG A 334 -30.90 -15.13 -18.31
C ARG A 334 -31.41 -15.55 -16.94
#